data_AF-A0A2Y9CAA3-F1
#
_entry.id   AF-A0A2Y9CAA3-F1
#
_cell.length_a   1.000
_cell.length_b   1.000
_cell.length_c   1.000
_cell.angle_alpha   90.00
_cell.angle_beta   90.00
_cell.angle_gamma   90.00
#
_symmetry.space_group_name_H-M   'P 1'
#
loop_
_entity.id
_entity.type
_entity.pdbx_description
1 polymer ?
#
loop_
_entity_poly.entity_id
_entity_poly.type
_entity_poly.pdbx_seq_one_letter_code
_entity_poly.pdbx_strand_id
1 'polypeptide(L)'
;MGMGIGINVHSPDAGKIKGHQEPVACGVWYTSTGTAIPKMIKFQDADGHIRTLSNLHVRTFEKKNYCGIPTLEYECDAVVNSRKYIFHLLYYVEHQKWTVLWKSQSFFNG
;
A
#
# COMPACT_ATOMS: atom_id res chain seq x y z
N MET A 1 26.55 9.71 -37.51
CA MET A 1 27.10 9.14 -36.26
C MET A 1 26.27 9.68 -35.10
N GLY A 2 25.63 8.81 -34.31
CA GLY A 2 25.11 9.13 -32.97
C GLY A 2 23.62 9.51 -32.84
N MET A 3 22.71 8.53 -32.82
CA MET A 3 21.41 8.69 -32.16
C MET A 3 21.59 8.36 -30.67
N GLY A 4 21.61 9.39 -29.82
CA GLY A 4 21.62 9.24 -28.37
C GLY A 4 20.23 8.83 -27.88
N ILE A 5 20.01 7.53 -27.69
CA ILE A 5 18.83 7.04 -26.97
C ILE A 5 19.16 7.09 -25.48
N GLY A 6 18.84 8.20 -24.82
CA GLY A 6 18.74 8.23 -23.37
C GLY A 6 17.57 7.36 -22.95
N ILE A 7 17.82 6.07 -22.70
CA ILE A 7 16.84 5.19 -22.07
C ILE A 7 16.60 5.68 -20.64
N ASN A 8 15.65 6.60 -20.48
CA ASN A 8 15.07 6.90 -19.19
C ASN A 8 14.46 5.59 -18.69
N VAL A 9 15.09 5.00 -17.67
CA VAL A 9 14.63 3.81 -16.96
C VAL A 9 13.33 4.14 -16.23
N HIS A 10 12.24 4.27 -16.99
CA HIS A 10 10.92 4.24 -16.41
C HIS A 10 10.72 2.80 -15.93
N SER A 11 10.54 2.63 -14.62
CA SER A 11 10.26 1.32 -14.03
C SER A 11 9.14 0.64 -14.83
N PRO A 12 9.31 -0.63 -15.24
CA PRO A 12 8.34 -1.30 -16.12
C PRO A 12 6.95 -1.26 -15.48
N ASP A 13 5.93 -1.03 -16.30
CA ASP A 13 4.53 -1.04 -15.85
C ASP A 13 4.22 -2.35 -15.12
N ALA A 14 3.84 -2.25 -13.84
CA ALA A 14 3.52 -3.39 -12.99
C ALA A 14 2.15 -4.01 -13.32
N GLY A 15 1.47 -3.51 -14.36
CA GLY A 15 0.18 -4.02 -14.84
C GLY A 15 -1.02 -3.50 -14.04
N LYS A 16 -2.08 -4.31 -13.95
CA LYS A 16 -3.31 -3.96 -13.21
C LYS A 16 -3.29 -4.59 -11.82
N ILE A 17 -3.55 -3.78 -10.79
CA ILE A 17 -3.72 -4.27 -9.42
C ILE A 17 -4.97 -5.15 -9.36
N LYS A 18 -4.83 -6.41 -8.92
CA LYS A 18 -5.92 -7.37 -8.75
C LYS A 18 -6.20 -7.58 -7.26
N GLY A 19 -7.47 -7.47 -6.84
CA GLY A 19 -7.92 -7.73 -5.48
C GLY A 19 -8.86 -6.64 -4.95
N HIS A 20 -9.42 -6.86 -3.75
CA HIS A 20 -10.32 -5.91 -3.10
C HIS A 20 -9.52 -4.74 -2.53
N GLN A 21 -9.78 -3.53 -3.05
CA GLN A 21 -9.16 -2.31 -2.59
C GLN A 21 -10.15 -1.47 -1.82
N GLU A 22 -9.76 -1.03 -0.63
CA GLU A 22 -10.61 -0.20 0.22
C GLU A 22 -9.87 1.09 0.58
N PRO A 23 -10.56 2.24 0.55
CA PRO A 23 -9.98 3.51 0.99
C PRO A 23 -9.75 3.48 2.49
N VAL A 24 -8.58 3.97 2.93
CA VAL A 24 -8.22 4.00 4.34
C VAL A 24 -7.61 5.35 4.72
N ALA A 25 -7.75 5.72 5.99
CA ALA A 25 -6.91 6.74 6.59
C ALA A 25 -5.62 6.08 7.10
N CYS A 26 -4.46 6.67 6.81
CA CYS A 26 -3.16 6.13 7.20
C CYS A 26 -2.41 7.10 8.12
N GLY A 27 -1.94 6.59 9.26
CA GLY A 27 -0.99 7.26 10.14
C GLY A 27 0.44 6.89 9.74
N VAL A 28 1.21 7.88 9.34
CA VAL A 28 2.53 7.70 8.72
C VAL A 28 3.59 8.45 9.53
N TRP A 29 4.73 7.81 9.72
CA TRP A 29 5.96 8.47 10.18
C TRP A 29 6.83 8.82 8.99
N TYR A 30 7.52 9.95 9.08
CA TYR A 30 8.54 10.31 8.11
C TYR A 30 9.90 10.26 8.80
N THR A 31 10.86 9.58 8.17
CA THR A 31 12.25 9.64 8.61
C THR A 31 12.83 11.02 8.34
N SER A 32 13.98 11.34 8.95
CA SER A 32 14.75 12.54 8.64
C SER A 32 15.16 12.65 7.17
N THR A 33 15.21 11.51 6.45
CA THR A 33 15.50 11.43 5.01
C THR A 33 14.26 11.53 4.12
N GLY A 34 13.07 11.72 4.69
CA GLY A 34 11.81 11.85 3.95
C GLY A 34 11.15 10.54 3.55
N THR A 35 11.58 9.40 4.08
CA THR A 35 10.95 8.10 3.81
C THR A 35 9.68 7.95 4.65
N ALA A 36 8.56 7.69 3.98
CA ALA A 36 7.27 7.43 4.63
C ALA A 36 7.18 5.98 5.15
N ILE A 37 6.85 5.82 6.43
CA ILE A 37 6.69 4.56 7.14
C ILE A 37 5.27 4.50 7.72
N PRO A 38 4.35 3.74 7.11
CA PRO A 38 3.03 3.48 7.67
C PRO A 38 3.11 2.81 9.05
N LYS A 39 2.37 3.34 10.03
CA LYS A 39 2.34 2.82 11.41
C LYS A 39 0.96 2.38 11.89
N MET A 40 -0.08 2.95 11.29
CA MET A 40 -1.47 2.66 11.65
C MET A 40 -2.38 2.94 10.45
N ILE A 41 -3.46 2.17 10.32
CA ILE A 41 -4.55 2.51 9.40
C ILE A 41 -5.91 2.44 10.10
N LYS A 42 -6.84 3.25 9.60
CA LYS A 42 -8.26 3.18 9.92
C LYS A 42 -9.05 2.94 8.64
N PHE A 43 -9.93 1.96 8.68
CA PHE A 43 -10.81 1.60 7.57
C PHE A 43 -12.22 1.41 8.09
N GLN A 44 -13.20 1.56 7.21
CA GLN A 44 -14.60 1.32 7.52
C GLN A 44 -14.94 -0.12 7.12
N ASP A 45 -15.50 -0.88 8.06
CA ASP A 45 -15.96 -2.25 7.80
C ASP A 45 -17.33 -2.25 7.10
N ALA A 46 -17.83 -3.42 6.70
CA ALA A 46 -19.11 -3.60 6.00
C ALA A 46 -20.30 -3.08 6.82
N ASP A 47 -20.26 -3.23 8.15
CA ASP A 47 -21.25 -2.67 9.08
C ASP A 47 -21.14 -1.15 9.30
N GLY A 48 -20.23 -0.48 8.59
CA GLY A 48 -20.01 0.95 8.70
C GLY A 48 -19.17 1.38 9.91
N HIS A 49 -18.69 0.45 10.73
CA HIS A 49 -17.85 0.72 11.90
C HIS A 49 -16.40 1.02 11.50
N ILE A 50 -15.80 2.05 12.12
CA ILE A 50 -14.38 2.36 11.92
C ILE A 50 -13.52 1.40 12.72
N ARG A 51 -12.73 0.58 12.02
CA ARG A 51 -11.75 -0.33 12.58
C ARG A 51 -10.36 0.28 12.49
N THR A 52 -9.52 0.00 13.47
CA THR A 52 -8.14 0.52 13.54
C THR A 52 -7.17 -0.66 13.57
N LEU A 53 -6.20 -0.68 12.67
CA LEU A 53 -5.02 -1.55 12.76
C LEU A 53 -3.83 -0.70 13.16
N SER A 54 -3.37 -0.87 14.40
CA SER A 54 -2.17 -0.25 14.93
C SER A 54 -0.98 -1.19 14.86
N ASN A 55 0.21 -0.68 15.20
CA ASN A 55 1.45 -1.47 15.29
C ASN A 55 1.81 -2.15 13.96
N LEU A 56 1.59 -1.45 12.84
CA LEU A 56 1.98 -1.95 11.53
C LEU A 56 3.49 -2.16 11.45
N HIS A 57 3.87 -3.33 10.94
CA HIS A 57 5.22 -3.66 10.54
C HIS A 57 5.32 -3.62 9.02
N VAL A 58 6.16 -2.72 8.50
CA VAL A 58 6.45 -2.66 7.06
C VAL A 58 7.54 -3.68 6.75
N ARG A 59 7.20 -4.72 5.99
CA ARG A 59 8.14 -5.78 5.61
C ARG A 59 9.01 -5.34 4.44
N THR A 60 8.37 -4.79 3.42
CA THR A 60 9.03 -4.28 2.22
C THR A 60 8.26 -3.05 1.73
N PHE A 61 8.94 -2.19 0.98
CA PHE A 61 8.32 -1.10 0.24
C PHE A 61 8.93 -1.03 -1.16
N GLU A 62 8.09 -0.75 -2.16
CA GLU A 62 8.52 -0.62 -3.54
C GLU A 62 7.78 0.54 -4.21
N LYS A 63 8.47 1.27 -5.08
CA LYS A 63 7.84 2.25 -5.97
C LYS A 63 7.50 1.57 -7.28
N LYS A 64 6.21 1.51 -7.60
CA LYS A 64 5.69 0.90 -8.83
C LYS A 64 4.97 1.94 -9.67
N ASN A 65 5.01 1.75 -10.99
CA ASN A 65 4.14 2.46 -11.91
C ASN A 65 3.04 1.50 -12.34
N TYR A 66 1.80 1.80 -11.98
CA TYR A 66 0.62 1.03 -12.37
C TYR A 66 -0.13 1.82 -13.43
N CYS A 67 -0.04 1.40 -14.69
CA CYS A 67 -0.63 2.08 -15.84
C CYS A 67 -0.23 3.57 -15.92
N GLY A 68 1.05 3.86 -15.74
CA GLY A 68 1.59 5.23 -15.70
C GLY A 68 1.36 6.00 -14.40
N ILE A 69 0.67 5.44 -13.40
CA ILE A 69 0.44 6.12 -12.10
C ILE A 69 1.52 5.70 -11.10
N PRO A 70 2.35 6.63 -10.60
CA PRO A 70 3.36 6.33 -9.59
C PRO A 70 2.69 6.03 -8.25
N THR A 71 2.89 4.81 -7.78
CA THR A 71 2.28 4.27 -6.57
C THR A 71 3.38 3.73 -5.66
N LEU A 72 3.32 4.08 -4.37
CA LEU A 72 4.16 3.43 -3.36
C LEU A 72 3.38 2.25 -2.78
N GLU A 73 3.93 1.05 -2.93
CA GLU A 73 3.37 -0.18 -2.39
C GLU A 73 4.18 -0.61 -1.16
N TYR A 74 3.48 -0.82 -0.05
CA TYR A 74 4.03 -1.27 1.21
C TYR A 74 3.45 -2.64 1.54
N GLU A 75 4.28 -3.66 1.66
CA GLU A 75 3.83 -4.93 2.26
C GLU A 75 3.87 -4.78 3.77
N CYS A 76 2.70 -4.86 4.40
CA CYS A 76 2.56 -4.69 5.83
C CYS A 76 2.00 -5.95 6.48
N ASP A 77 2.44 -6.17 7.72
CA ASP A 77 1.77 -7.08 8.62
C ASP A 77 1.38 -6.39 9.94
N ALA A 78 0.27 -6.82 10.50
CA ALA A 78 -0.27 -6.32 11.76
C ALA A 78 -0.76 -7.50 12.59
N VAL A 79 -0.52 -7.45 13.91
CA VAL A 79 -1.05 -8.44 14.85
C VAL A 79 -2.13 -7.77 15.69
N VAL A 80 -3.37 -8.21 15.53
CA VAL A 80 -4.52 -7.69 16.30
C VAL A 80 -5.26 -8.87 16.90
N ASN A 81 -5.50 -8.83 18.22
CA ASN A 81 -6.18 -9.91 18.96
C ASN A 81 -5.55 -11.30 18.70
N SER A 82 -4.22 -11.38 18.70
CA SER A 82 -3.44 -12.59 18.39
C SER A 82 -3.63 -13.17 16.98
N ARG A 83 -4.28 -12.43 16.06
CA ARG A 83 -4.38 -12.76 14.65
C ARG A 83 -3.42 -11.92 13.83
N LYS A 84 -2.66 -12.56 12.96
CA LYS A 84 -1.75 -11.89 12.03
C LYS A 84 -2.48 -11.58 10.73
N TYR A 85 -2.46 -10.31 10.34
CA TYR A 85 -2.99 -9.80 9.08
C TYR A 85 -1.83 -9.43 8.18
N ILE A 86 -1.86 -9.86 6.93
CA ILE A 86 -0.87 -9.51 5.91
C ILE A 86 -1.62 -8.83 4.77
N PHE A 87 -1.20 -7.63 4.39
CA PHE A 87 -1.87 -6.83 3.38
C PHE A 87 -0.88 -5.89 2.71
N HIS A 88 -1.32 -5.32 1.59
CA HIS A 88 -0.57 -4.27 0.90
C HIS A 88 -1.24 -2.91 1.15
N LEU A 89 -0.44 -1.92 1.48
CA LEU A 89 -0.84 -0.52 1.52
C LEU A 89 -0.34 0.17 0.27
N LEU A 90 -1.26 0.79 -0.46
CA LEU A 90 -0.98 1.52 -1.69
C LEU A 90 -1.18 3.00 -1.43
N TYR A 91 -0.13 3.78 -1.70
CA TYR A 91 -0.20 5.23 -1.67
C TYR A 91 -0.09 5.80 -3.08
N TYR A 92 -1.21 6.35 -3.55
CA TYR A 92 -1.30 7.05 -4.82
C TYR A 92 -0.83 8.48 -4.63
N VAL A 93 0.42 8.76 -5.04
CA VAL A 93 1.10 10.03 -4.77
C VAL A 93 0.34 11.21 -5.38
N GLU A 94 -0.12 11.07 -6.63
CA GLU A 94 -0.83 12.15 -7.35
C GLU A 94 -2.15 12.54 -6.68
N HIS A 95 -2.83 11.57 -6.09
CA HIS A 95 -4.13 11.78 -5.45
C HIS A 95 -4.03 11.99 -3.94
N GLN A 96 -2.85 11.79 -3.34
CA GLN A 96 -2.63 11.80 -1.90
C GLN A 96 -3.61 10.85 -1.18
N LYS A 97 -3.85 9.67 -1.78
CA LYS A 97 -4.82 8.68 -1.29
C LYS A 97 -4.13 7.39 -0.86
N TRP A 98 -4.60 6.85 0.26
CA TRP A 98 -4.22 5.54 0.76
C TRP A 98 -5.34 4.54 0.49
N THR A 99 -4.97 3.39 -0.08
CA THR A 99 -5.86 2.23 -0.15
C THR A 99 -5.17 1.02 0.45
N VAL A 100 -5.96 0.16 1.07
CA VAL A 100 -5.51 -1.17 1.49
C VAL A 100 -5.94 -2.17 0.45
N LEU A 101 -5.04 -3.08 0.09
CA LEU A 101 -5.30 -4.25 -0.72
C LEU A 101 -5.13 -5.47 0.19
N TRP A 102 -6.24 -6.08 0.58
CA TRP A 102 -6.20 -7.27 1.40
C TRP A 102 -5.71 -8.45 0.57
N LYS A 103 -4.65 -9.12 1.02
CA LYS A 103 -4.31 -10.43 0.45
C LYS A 103 -5.41 -11.37 0.88
N SER A 104 -6.05 -12.04 -0.09
CA SER A 104 -7.04 -13.08 0.18
C SER A 104 -6.36 -14.23 0.91
N GLN A 105 -6.31 -14.13 2.23
CA GLN A 105 -6.13 -15.26 3.11
C GLN A 105 -7.53 -15.50 3.67
N SER A 106 -8.26 -16.41 3.03
CA SER A 106 -9.41 -17.18 3.54
C SER A 106 -10.08 -16.63 4.82
N PHE A 107 -10.68 -15.45 4.81
CA PHE A 107 -11.41 -14.89 5.96
C PHE A 107 -12.64 -14.11 5.49
N PHE A 108 -13.56 -14.82 4.84
CA PHE A 108 -15.00 -14.53 4.89
C PHE A 108 -15.73 -15.88 4.94
N ASN A 109 -15.59 -16.58 6.07
CA ASN A 109 -16.60 -17.55 6.48
C ASN A 109 -16.58 -17.62 8.00
N GLY A 110 -17.58 -17.00 8.61
CA GLY A 110 -17.81 -16.92 10.05
C GLY A 110 -19.16 -16.27 10.26
#